data_AF-A0A1Y0DMK7-F1
#
_entry.id   AF-A0A1Y0DMK7-F1
#
_cell.length_a   1.000
_cell.length_b   1.000
_cell.length_c   1.000
_cell.angle_alpha   90.00
_cell.angle_beta   90.00
_cell.angle_gamma   90.00
#
_symmetry.space_group_name_H-M   'P 1'
#
loop_
_entity.id
_entity.type
_entity.pdbx_description
1 polymer ?
#
loop_
_entity_poly.entity_id
_entity_poly.type
_entity_poly.pdbx_seq_one_letter_code
_entity_poly.pdbx_strand_id
1 'polypeptide(L)' 'EAYVMASVDNHPHVCRLLGICLTSTVQLITQLMPFGCLLDYVREHKD' A
#
# COMPACT_ATOMS: atom_id res chain seq x y z
N GLU A 1 -14.74 0.27 -6.76
CA GLU A 1 -13.26 0.36 -6.65
C GLU A 1 -12.71 -0.21 -5.34
N ALA A 2 -12.92 0.44 -4.19
CA ALA A 2 -12.40 0.00 -2.89
C ALA A 2 -12.65 -1.49 -2.53
N TYR A 3 -13.85 -1.98 -2.79
CA TYR A 3 -14.20 -3.39 -2.55
C TYR A 3 -13.38 -4.36 -3.42
N VAL A 4 -13.10 -3.96 -4.66
CA VAL A 4 -12.26 -4.75 -5.57
C VAL A 4 -10.81 -4.74 -5.08
N MET A 5 -10.32 -3.60 -4.60
CA MET A 5 -8.97 -3.51 -3.98
C MET A 5 -8.85 -4.38 -2.72
N ALA A 6 -9.88 -4.41 -1.88
CA ALA A 6 -9.93 -5.28 -0.70
C ALA A 6 -9.99 -6.78 -1.06
N SER A 7 -10.55 -7.14 -2.22
CA SER A 7 -10.64 -8.55 -2.64
C SER A 7 -9.28 -9.21 -2.97
N VAL A 8 -8.21 -8.42 -3.12
CA VAL A 8 -6.84 -8.90 -3.43
C VAL A 8 -6.01 -9.20 -2.16
N ASP A 9 -6.64 -9.21 -0.98
CA ASP A 9 -6.03 -9.24 0.36
C ASP A 9 -4.93 -10.31 0.57
N ASN A 10 -5.02 -11.45 -0.11
CA ASN A 10 -4.19 -12.63 0.17
C ASN A 10 -3.00 -12.86 -0.77
N HIS A 11 -2.65 -11.91 -1.65
CA HIS A 11 -1.53 -12.07 -2.56
C HIS A 11 -0.21 -11.52 -1.98
N PRO A 12 0.88 -12.31 -1.89
CA PRO A 12 2.12 -11.92 -1.20
C PRO A 12 2.88 -10.74 -1.84
N HIS A 13 2.63 -10.45 -3.11
CA HIS A 13 3.28 -9.36 -3.86
C HIS A 13 2.42 -8.11 -4.05
N VAL A 14 1.26 -8.03 -3.38
CA VAL A 14 0.36 -6.87 -3.48
C VAL A 14 0.26 -6.21 -2.10
N CYS A 15 0.30 -4.87 -2.09
CA CYS A 15 0.08 -4.10 -0.88
C CYS A 15 -1.39 -4.21 -0.45
N ARG A 16 -1.63 -4.81 0.72
CA ARG A 16 -2.97 -5.03 1.26
C ARG A 16 -3.63 -3.73 1.69
N LEU A 17 -4.89 -3.56 1.29
CA LEU A 17 -5.78 -2.53 1.83
C LEU A 17 -6.41 -3.05 3.14
N LEU A 18 -6.00 -2.49 4.28
CA LEU A 18 -6.48 -2.88 5.61
C LEU A 18 -7.82 -2.24 5.97
N GLY A 19 -8.10 -1.06 5.42
CA GLY A 19 -9.34 -0.34 5.71
C GLY A 19 -9.44 1.01 5.01
N ILE A 20 -10.62 1.61 5.11
CA ILE A 20 -10.91 2.95 4.59
C ILE A 20 -11.61 3.75 5.67
N CYS A 21 -11.17 4.99 5.87
CA CYS A 21 -11.85 5.96 6.70
C CYS A 21 -12.60 6.97 5.83
N LEU A 22 -13.91 7.08 6.01
CA LEU A 22 -14.78 7.97 5.25
C LEU A 22 -15.11 9.24 6.07
N THR A 23 -14.09 10.02 6.42
CA THR A 23 -14.27 11.35 7.02
C THR A 23 -14.38 12.42 5.92
N SER A 24 -14.28 13.70 6.26
CA SER A 24 -14.24 14.80 5.30
C SER A 24 -13.14 14.64 4.24
N THR A 25 -12.08 13.89 4.55
CA THR A 25 -11.07 13.41 3.59
C THR A 25 -11.01 11.89 3.63
N VAL A 26 -11.12 11.25 2.47
CA VAL A 26 -10.99 9.79 2.39
C VAL A 26 -9.55 9.38 2.72
N GLN A 27 -9.39 8.47 3.66
CA GLN A 27 -8.08 7.91 4.01
C GLN A 27 -8.06 6.41 3.68
N LEU A 28 -7.03 5.97 2.97
CA LEU A 28 -6.78 4.56 2.71
C LEU A 28 -5.71 4.08 3.69
N ILE A 29 -6.00 2.98 4.38
CA ILE A 29 -5.10 2.36 5.35
C ILE A 29 -4.54 1.10 4.69
N THR A 30 -3.24 1.06 4.45
CA THR A 30 -2.55 -0.09 3.84
C THR A 30 -1.51 -0.68 4.79
N GLN A 31 -0.98 -1.85 4.48
CA GLN A 31 0.19 -2.39 5.20
C GLN A 31 1.38 -1.42 5.14
N LEU A 32 2.21 -1.46 6.18
CA LEU A 32 3.48 -0.72 6.21
C LEU A 32 4.49 -1.37 5.26
N MET A 33 5.12 -0.55 4.42
CA MET A 33 6.23 -0.94 3.56
C MET A 33 7.53 -0.39 4.16
N PRO A 34 8.34 -1.20 4.86
CA PRO A 34 9.47 -0.70 5.67
C PRO A 34 10.58 -0.05 4.82
N PHE A 35 10.68 -0.40 3.55
CA PHE A 35 11.67 0.12 2.60
C PHE A 35 11.12 1.20 1.67
N GLY A 36 9.88 1.67 1.90
CA GLY A 36 9.27 2.70 1.07
C GLY A 36 9.08 2.27 -0.38
N CYS A 37 9.34 3.19 -1.32
CA CYS A 37 9.14 2.94 -2.74
C CYS A 37 10.39 2.31 -3.38
N LEU A 38 10.17 1.39 -4.31
CA LEU A 38 11.25 0.65 -4.97
C LEU A 38 12.24 1.58 -5.70
N LEU A 39 11.73 2.65 -6.33
CA LEU A 39 12.58 3.58 -7.08
C LEU A 39 13.55 4.33 -6.17
N ASP A 40 13.07 4.79 -5.03
CA ASP A 40 13.90 5.50 -4.05
C ASP A 40 14.90 4.53 -3.42
N TYR A 41 14.44 3.33 -3.05
CA TYR A 41 15.31 2.27 -2.54
C TYR A 41 16.48 1.96 -3.50
N VAL A 42 16.21 1.78 -4.79
CA VAL A 42 17.24 1.51 -5.82
C VAL A 42 18.18 2.70 -6.02
N ARG A 43 17.68 3.94 -5.90
CA ARG A 43 18.50 5.14 -6.01
C ARG A 43 19.44 5.30 -4.82
N GLU A 44 18.99 4.96 -3.63
CA GLU A 44 19.77 5.04 -2.38
C GLU A 44 20.85 3.96 -2.29
N HIS A 45 20.63 2.79 -2.89
CA HIS A 45 21.53 1.62 -2.80
C HIS A 45 22.29 1.35 -4.11
N LYS A 46 22.71 2.41 -4.81
CA LYS A 46 23.26 2.33 -6.17
C LYS A 46 24.79 2.20 -6.24
N ASP A 47 25.38 1.65 -5.18
CA ASP A 47 26.82 1.38 -5.05
C ASP A 47 27.22 0.01 -5.64
#